data_AF-A0A6A6VXX0-F1
#
_entry.id   AF-A0A6A6VXX0-F1
#
_cell.length_a   1.000
_cell.length_b   1.000
_cell.length_c   1.000
_cell.angle_alpha   90.00
_cell.angle_beta   90.00
_cell.angle_gamma   90.00
#
_symmetry.space_group_name_H-M   'P 1'
#
loop_
_entity.id
_entity.type
_entity.pdbx_description
1 polymer ?
#
loop_
_entity_poly.entity_id
_entity_poly.type
_entity_poly.pdbx_seq_one_letter_code
_entity_poly.pdbx_strand_id
1 'polypeptide(L)'
;MSSQLKSSLAVAIRAIDPSFREGAQTFVERVATQVPIIKAIQLNGNRPHRSHDDPTDTKLVISFALYKSATTSSRNRVGSGHVHADGTGHVNFPSKYKQYRAVTGMEYRAPIGQLIKSGDSSSKESQSGDSSSKESKSDDLTWRTNEQTGYAEWWDGTNWVAGAWSDQNQRWYAFYNGQWYHQK
;
A
#
# COMPACT_ATOMS: atom_id res chain seq x y z
N MET A 1 -16.28 17.79 0.05
CA MET A 1 -15.83 16.52 0.67
C MET A 1 -16.97 15.85 1.43
N SER A 2 -17.14 14.51 1.36
CA SER A 2 -18.22 13.81 2.06
C SER A 2 -18.00 13.75 3.59
N SER A 3 -19.08 13.64 4.36
CA SER A 3 -19.02 13.45 5.82
C SER A 3 -18.30 12.14 6.19
N GLN A 4 -18.55 11.07 5.43
CA GLN A 4 -17.89 9.78 5.61
C GLN A 4 -16.36 9.89 5.46
N LEU A 5 -15.89 10.62 4.45
CA LEU A 5 -14.46 10.80 4.25
C LEU A 5 -13.85 11.60 5.39
N LYS A 6 -14.48 12.72 5.78
CA LYS A 6 -14.06 13.52 6.94
C LYS A 6 -13.85 12.67 8.19
N SER A 7 -14.82 11.83 8.53
CA SER A 7 -14.74 10.95 9.70
C SER A 7 -13.61 9.92 9.58
N SER A 8 -13.51 9.21 8.45
CA SER A 8 -12.45 8.22 8.24
C SER A 8 -11.05 8.84 8.23
N LEU A 9 -10.90 10.03 7.65
CA LEU A 9 -9.65 10.77 7.59
C LEU A 9 -9.21 11.24 8.98
N ALA A 10 -10.15 11.76 9.78
CA ALA A 10 -9.85 12.16 11.16
C ALA A 10 -9.36 10.98 12.02
N VAL A 11 -9.96 9.80 11.85
CA VAL A 11 -9.51 8.56 12.53
C VAL A 11 -8.12 8.16 12.03
N ALA A 12 -7.92 8.12 10.71
CA ALA A 12 -6.65 7.76 10.08
C ALA A 12 -5.49 8.66 10.54
N ILE A 13 -5.66 9.99 10.49
CA ILE A 13 -4.63 10.97 10.84
C ILE A 13 -4.20 10.84 12.31
N ARG A 14 -5.14 10.56 13.23
CA ARG A 14 -4.80 10.38 14.65
C ARG A 14 -3.91 9.16 14.89
N ALA A 15 -3.97 8.17 14.01
CA ALA A 15 -3.22 6.92 14.16
C ALA A 15 -1.76 7.03 13.69
N ILE A 16 -1.39 8.03 12.89
CA ILE A 16 -0.02 8.19 12.37
C ILE A 16 0.84 9.15 13.18
N ASP A 17 2.15 9.07 12.90
CA ASP A 17 3.16 10.01 13.36
C ASP A 17 2.70 11.47 13.21
N PRO A 18 2.78 12.28 14.28
CA PRO A 18 2.38 13.69 14.25
C PRO A 18 2.97 14.50 13.11
N SER A 19 4.23 14.23 12.72
CA SER A 19 4.91 14.96 11.64
C SER A 19 4.29 14.75 10.25
N PHE A 20 3.49 13.70 10.06
CA PHE A 20 2.82 13.41 8.79
C PHE A 20 1.36 13.87 8.73
N ARG A 21 0.78 14.29 9.87
CA ARG A 21 -0.66 14.51 9.98
C ARG A 21 -1.18 15.57 9.02
N GLU A 22 -0.54 16.72 9.02
CA GLU A 22 -0.93 17.85 8.17
C GLU A 22 -0.74 17.51 6.68
N GLY A 23 0.44 17.02 6.30
CA GLY A 23 0.72 16.61 4.93
C GLY A 23 -0.24 15.55 4.40
N ALA A 24 -0.51 14.50 5.18
CA ALA A 24 -1.47 13.46 4.83
C ALA A 24 -2.90 14.00 4.70
N GLN A 25 -3.32 14.89 5.61
CA GLN A 25 -4.63 15.53 5.54
C GLN A 25 -4.79 16.33 4.25
N THR A 26 -3.89 17.29 4.02
CA THR A 26 -3.94 18.18 2.86
C THR A 26 -3.88 17.40 1.55
N PHE A 27 -3.02 16.37 1.48
CA PHE A 27 -2.92 15.52 0.30
C PHE A 27 -4.24 14.80 0.00
N VAL A 28 -4.83 14.14 1.00
CA VAL A 28 -6.05 13.35 0.81
C VAL A 28 -7.25 14.23 0.49
N GLU A 29 -7.36 15.40 1.13
CA GLU A 29 -8.40 16.38 0.83
C GLU A 29 -8.31 16.90 -0.61
N ARG A 30 -7.09 17.16 -1.10
CA ARG A 30 -6.84 17.57 -2.49
C ARG A 30 -7.27 16.47 -3.47
N VAL A 31 -6.86 15.22 -3.23
CA VAL A 31 -7.27 14.08 -4.07
C VAL A 31 -8.79 13.89 -4.06
N ALA A 32 -9.42 13.94 -2.89
CA ALA A 32 -10.85 13.72 -2.75
C ALA A 32 -11.72 14.85 -3.34
N THR A 33 -11.17 16.06 -3.44
CA THR A 33 -11.82 17.18 -4.14
C THR A 33 -11.90 16.90 -5.64
N GLN A 34 -10.85 16.30 -6.21
CA GLN A 34 -10.78 15.95 -7.63
C GLN A 34 -11.47 14.61 -7.95
N VAL A 35 -11.64 13.74 -6.96
CA VAL A 35 -12.19 12.39 -7.12
C VAL A 35 -13.36 12.17 -6.13
N PRO A 36 -14.57 12.72 -6.42
CA PRO A 36 -15.68 12.78 -5.46
C PRO A 36 -16.29 11.43 -5.07
N ILE A 37 -15.96 10.37 -5.81
CA ILE A 37 -16.37 9.01 -5.49
C ILE A 37 -15.68 8.50 -4.21
N ILE A 38 -14.55 9.08 -3.79
CA ILE A 38 -13.87 8.69 -2.55
C ILE A 38 -14.74 9.05 -1.35
N LYS A 39 -15.02 8.05 -0.52
CA LYS A 39 -15.81 8.16 0.71
C LYS A 39 -15.05 7.72 1.96
N ALA A 40 -13.95 6.99 1.82
CA ALA A 40 -13.11 6.62 2.96
C ALA A 40 -11.64 6.51 2.60
N ILE A 41 -10.81 6.61 3.62
CA ILE A 41 -9.37 6.34 3.59
C ILE A 41 -9.02 5.30 4.65
N GLN A 42 -7.97 4.54 4.34
CA GLN A 42 -7.31 3.63 5.25
C GLN A 42 -5.81 3.81 5.12
N LEU A 43 -5.08 3.81 6.24
CA LEU A 43 -3.62 3.85 6.23
C LEU A 43 -3.07 2.44 6.34
N ASN A 44 -2.09 2.12 5.51
CA ASN A 44 -1.44 0.81 5.52
C ASN A 44 -0.22 0.94 6.44
N GLY A 45 -0.47 0.70 7.73
CA GLY A 45 0.51 0.96 8.79
C GLY A 45 0.44 2.39 9.34
N ASN A 46 1.05 2.58 10.51
CA ASN A 46 1.04 3.85 11.24
C ASN A 46 2.42 4.53 11.34
N ARG A 47 3.47 3.86 10.87
CA ARG A 47 4.85 4.36 10.93
C ARG A 47 5.32 4.82 9.54
N PRO A 48 5.98 5.97 9.47
CA PRO A 48 6.69 6.37 8.25
C PRO A 48 7.72 5.32 7.85
N HIS A 49 7.83 5.04 6.57
CA HIS A 49 8.75 4.04 6.03
C HIS A 49 9.31 4.50 4.68
N ARG A 50 10.30 3.78 4.14
CA ARG A 50 10.84 4.06 2.81
C ARG A 50 9.87 3.56 1.74
N SER A 51 9.69 4.34 0.69
CA SER A 51 8.88 3.94 -0.46
C SER A 51 9.46 2.69 -1.10
N HIS A 52 8.65 1.64 -1.22
CA HIS A 52 8.99 0.47 -2.05
C HIS A 52 8.80 0.80 -3.53
N ASP A 53 7.78 1.60 -3.87
CA ASP A 53 7.44 1.94 -5.25
C ASP A 53 8.51 2.82 -5.89
N ASP A 54 9.17 3.66 -5.08
CA ASP A 54 10.28 4.53 -5.48
C ASP A 54 11.46 4.34 -4.52
N PRO A 55 12.35 3.36 -4.77
CA PRO A 55 13.51 3.15 -3.90
C PRO A 55 14.56 4.26 -4.03
N THR A 56 14.42 5.18 -5.00
CA THR A 56 15.30 6.35 -5.12
C THR A 56 14.82 7.53 -4.28
N ASP A 57 13.56 7.51 -3.86
CA ASP A 57 13.02 8.49 -2.94
C ASP A 57 13.57 8.26 -1.52
N THR A 58 14.41 9.17 -1.08
CA THR A 58 15.00 9.14 0.26
C THR A 58 14.04 9.62 1.35
N LYS A 59 12.92 10.26 0.99
CA LYS A 59 11.95 10.76 1.96
C LYS A 59 11.08 9.61 2.48
N LEU A 60 10.74 9.70 3.75
CA LEU A 60 9.78 8.77 4.35
C LEU A 60 8.37 9.04 3.84
N VAL A 61 7.57 7.98 3.78
CA VAL A 61 6.19 7.98 3.31
C VAL A 61 5.26 7.29 4.31
N ILE A 62 3.99 7.65 4.24
CA ILE A 62 2.87 6.86 4.74
C ILE A 62 2.10 6.30 3.55
N SER A 63 1.84 5.00 3.55
CA SER A 63 1.00 4.35 2.55
C SER A 63 -0.47 4.46 2.92
N PHE A 64 -1.33 4.64 1.93
CA PHE A 64 -2.78 4.71 2.13
C PHE A 64 -3.55 4.00 1.01
N ALA A 65 -4.82 3.72 1.29
CA ALA A 65 -5.81 3.23 0.36
C ALA A 65 -7.09 4.09 0.44
N LEU A 66 -7.71 4.33 -0.72
CA LEU A 66 -8.90 5.15 -0.89
C LEU A 66 -10.07 4.29 -1.35
N TYR A 67 -11.27 4.53 -0.82
CA TYR A 67 -12.44 3.68 -1.05
C TYR A 67 -13.66 4.48 -1.49
N LYS A 68 -14.52 3.87 -2.33
CA LYS A 68 -15.79 4.46 -2.79
C LYS A 68 -16.95 4.32 -1.81
N SER A 69 -16.72 3.65 -0.69
CA SER A 69 -17.69 3.36 0.36
C SER A 69 -17.02 3.62 1.71
N ALA A 70 -17.84 3.81 2.75
CA ALA A 70 -17.35 3.82 4.14
C ALA A 70 -16.73 2.48 4.55
N THR A 71 -17.08 1.39 3.86
CA THR A 71 -16.51 0.06 4.11
C THR A 71 -15.22 -0.16 3.31
N THR A 72 -14.13 -0.41 4.02
CA THR A 72 -12.76 -0.63 3.52
C THR A 72 -12.53 -2.02 2.92
N SER A 73 -13.48 -2.50 2.12
CA SER A 73 -13.32 -3.74 1.36
C SER A 73 -12.51 -3.50 0.09
N SER A 74 -11.67 -4.47 -0.32
CA SER A 74 -10.92 -4.44 -1.58
C SER A 74 -11.79 -4.16 -2.81
N ARG A 75 -13.04 -4.65 -2.84
CA ARG A 75 -14.02 -4.37 -3.90
C ARG A 75 -14.39 -2.89 -4.03
N ASN A 76 -14.25 -2.14 -2.93
CA ASN A 76 -14.54 -0.71 -2.86
C ASN A 76 -13.31 0.16 -3.11
N ARG A 77 -12.12 -0.43 -3.27
CA ARG A 77 -10.89 0.33 -3.45
C ARG A 77 -10.89 1.08 -4.77
N VAL A 78 -10.60 2.38 -4.68
CA VAL A 78 -10.52 3.34 -5.78
C VAL A 78 -9.07 3.63 -6.14
N GLY A 79 -8.17 3.66 -5.17
CA GLY A 79 -6.74 3.88 -5.40
C GLY A 79 -5.93 3.68 -4.14
N SER A 80 -4.62 3.79 -4.28
CA SER A 80 -3.65 3.75 -3.18
C SER A 80 -2.44 4.59 -3.51
N GLY A 81 -1.63 4.91 -2.52
CA GLY A 81 -0.42 5.67 -2.79
C GLY A 81 0.37 5.98 -1.53
N HIS A 82 1.30 6.91 -1.72
CA HIS A 82 2.25 7.35 -0.71
C HIS A 82 2.16 8.86 -0.52
N VAL A 83 2.28 9.29 0.73
CA VAL A 83 2.33 10.71 1.10
C VAL A 83 3.51 10.97 2.03
N HIS A 84 4.23 12.05 1.76
CA HIS A 84 5.31 12.56 2.59
C HIS A 84 4.78 13.50 3.67
N ALA A 85 5.62 13.78 4.67
CA ALA A 85 5.30 14.72 5.74
C ALA A 85 4.93 16.13 5.22
N ASP A 86 5.54 16.55 4.11
CA ASP A 86 5.29 17.85 3.46
C ASP A 86 4.01 17.89 2.59
N GLY A 87 3.24 16.79 2.53
CA GLY A 87 2.01 16.70 1.73
C GLY A 87 2.25 16.55 0.22
N THR A 88 3.49 16.30 -0.20
CA THR A 88 3.78 15.76 -1.53
C THR A 88 3.59 14.25 -1.53
N GLY A 89 3.38 13.66 -2.71
CA GLY A 89 3.10 12.23 -2.83
C GLY A 89 2.49 11.87 -4.16
N HIS A 90 2.01 10.63 -4.26
CA HIS A 90 1.37 10.12 -5.47
C HIS A 90 0.17 9.25 -5.13
N VAL A 91 -0.72 9.07 -6.11
CA VAL A 91 -1.85 8.14 -6.01
C VAL A 91 -1.97 7.34 -7.30
N ASN A 92 -1.98 6.03 -7.13
CA ASN A 92 -2.15 5.04 -8.17
C ASN A 92 -3.61 4.61 -8.21
N PHE A 93 -4.26 4.88 -9.35
CA PHE A 93 -5.61 4.41 -9.63
C PHE A 93 -5.57 3.15 -10.50
N PRO A 94 -6.29 2.07 -10.16
CA PRO A 94 -6.45 0.91 -11.03
C PRO A 94 -7.01 1.28 -12.41
N SER A 95 -6.82 0.44 -13.43
CA SER A 95 -7.23 0.72 -14.82
C SER A 95 -8.71 1.10 -14.99
N LYS A 96 -9.60 0.52 -14.17
CA LYS A 96 -11.04 0.88 -14.12
C LYS A 96 -11.33 2.32 -13.68
N TYR A 97 -10.34 3.00 -13.12
CA TYR A 97 -10.39 4.37 -12.61
C TYR A 97 -9.33 5.27 -13.29
N LYS A 98 -8.86 4.89 -14.48
CA LYS A 98 -7.83 5.63 -15.23
C LYS A 98 -8.20 7.10 -15.48
N GLN A 99 -9.48 7.41 -15.58
CA GLN A 99 -9.96 8.79 -15.73
C GLN A 99 -9.50 9.70 -14.58
N TYR A 100 -9.33 9.16 -13.37
CA TYR A 100 -8.87 9.96 -12.23
C TYR A 100 -7.37 10.23 -12.26
N ARG A 101 -6.56 9.41 -12.96
CA ARG A 101 -5.13 9.67 -13.15
C ARG A 101 -4.88 10.99 -13.85
N ALA A 102 -5.64 11.22 -14.94
CA ALA A 102 -5.53 12.44 -15.73
C ALA A 102 -6.00 13.68 -14.95
N VAL A 103 -7.07 13.54 -14.14
CA VAL A 103 -7.64 14.67 -13.39
C VAL A 103 -6.77 15.05 -12.19
N THR A 104 -6.14 14.08 -11.51
CA THR A 104 -5.28 14.42 -10.37
C THR A 104 -3.89 14.89 -10.79
N GLY A 105 -3.36 14.39 -11.91
CA GLY A 105 -1.98 14.64 -12.31
C GLY A 105 -0.95 14.04 -11.33
N MET A 106 -1.39 13.19 -10.40
CA MET A 106 -0.57 12.60 -9.33
C MET A 106 -0.18 11.14 -9.62
N GLU A 107 -0.18 10.76 -10.91
CA GLU A 107 0.23 9.43 -11.33
C GLU A 107 1.71 9.23 -10.99
N TYR A 108 2.02 8.12 -10.30
CA TYR A 108 3.41 7.74 -10.09
C TYR A 108 4.05 7.44 -11.44
N ARG A 109 5.12 8.19 -11.76
CA ARG A 109 5.98 7.91 -12.90
C ARG A 109 7.27 7.35 -12.35
N ALA A 110 7.40 6.02 -12.39
CA ALA A 110 8.66 5.38 -12.04
C ALA A 110 9.81 6.03 -12.84
N PRO A 111 10.96 6.32 -12.22
CA PRO A 111 12.13 6.84 -12.92
C PRO A 111 12.46 5.96 -14.13
N ILE A 112 12.73 6.61 -15.28
CA ILE A 112 13.11 5.93 -16.52
C ILE A 112 14.38 5.11 -16.24
N GLY A 113 14.24 3.79 -16.15
CA GLY A 113 15.30 2.87 -15.71
C GLY A 113 14.83 1.78 -14.73
N GLN A 114 13.67 1.94 -14.09
CA GLN A 114 13.05 0.95 -13.20
C GLN A 114 11.91 0.15 -13.85
N LEU A 115 12.00 -0.10 -15.17
CA LEU A 115 11.14 -1.08 -15.84
C LEU A 115 11.59 -2.49 -15.42
N ILE A 116 11.19 -2.93 -14.22
CA ILE A 116 11.17 -4.36 -13.94
C ILE A 116 10.13 -4.94 -14.91
N LYS A 117 10.63 -5.67 -15.89
CA LYS A 117 9.83 -6.38 -16.91
C LYS A 117 8.76 -7.22 -16.21
N SER A 118 7.53 -6.74 -16.21
CA SER A 118 6.34 -7.57 -16.03
C SER A 118 6.16 -8.38 -17.31
N GLY A 119 6.91 -9.48 -17.44
CA GLY A 119 6.82 -10.40 -18.56
C GLY A 119 5.98 -11.61 -18.19
N ASP A 120 4.77 -11.70 -18.74
CA ASP A 120 4.09 -12.95 -19.01
C ASP A 120 5.00 -13.88 -19.84
N SER A 121 5.17 -15.14 -19.41
CA SER A 121 4.96 -16.34 -20.25
C SER A 121 5.51 -17.61 -19.60
N SER A 122 4.57 -18.49 -19.23
CA SER A 122 4.56 -19.93 -19.46
C SER A 122 5.74 -20.57 -20.23
N SER A 123 6.19 -21.69 -19.65
CA SER A 123 6.69 -22.96 -20.25
C SER A 123 8.10 -23.07 -20.86
N LYS A 124 8.93 -23.76 -20.06
CA LYS A 124 9.76 -24.96 -20.33
C LYS A 124 11.23 -24.81 -20.75
N GLU A 125 12.07 -25.38 -19.86
CA GLU A 125 13.27 -26.22 -20.06
C GLU A 125 14.50 -25.58 -20.75
N SER A 126 15.75 -25.68 -20.29
CA SER A 126 16.42 -26.29 -19.13
C SER A 126 17.88 -25.80 -19.09
N GLN A 127 18.45 -25.68 -17.88
CA GLN A 127 19.88 -25.79 -17.49
C GLN A 127 20.89 -24.80 -18.13
N SER A 128 21.85 -24.18 -17.42
CA SER A 128 22.58 -24.51 -16.18
C SER A 128 23.37 -23.26 -15.70
N GLY A 129 23.76 -23.25 -14.42
CA GLY A 129 24.78 -22.33 -13.86
C GLY A 129 24.19 -21.32 -12.86
N ASP A 130 23.77 -21.78 -11.68
CA ASP A 130 24.58 -21.75 -10.44
C ASP A 130 24.86 -20.34 -9.90
N SER A 131 23.92 -19.88 -9.06
CA SER A 131 24.12 -18.90 -7.98
C SER A 131 22.88 -18.98 -7.08
N SER A 132 22.92 -19.97 -6.19
CA SER A 132 21.90 -20.36 -5.22
C SER A 132 21.39 -19.18 -4.35
N SER A 133 20.35 -18.49 -4.81
CA SER A 133 19.42 -17.78 -3.94
C SER A 133 18.44 -18.82 -3.38
N LYS A 134 18.73 -19.32 -2.18
CA LYS A 134 17.87 -20.25 -1.45
C LYS A 134 16.47 -19.64 -1.30
N GLU A 135 15.55 -20.13 -2.11
CA GLU A 135 14.12 -20.13 -1.84
C GLU A 135 13.93 -21.03 -0.60
N SER A 136 14.02 -20.44 0.59
CA SER A 136 13.84 -21.15 1.84
C SER A 136 12.36 -21.46 2.03
N LYS A 137 12.06 -22.77 1.99
CA LYS A 137 10.82 -23.38 2.50
C LYS A 137 10.42 -22.70 3.82
N SER A 138 9.12 -22.38 3.90
CA SER A 138 8.48 -21.66 4.99
C SER A 138 8.78 -22.26 6.37
N ASP A 139 9.39 -21.47 7.24
CA ASP A 139 8.97 -21.45 8.64
C ASP A 139 7.58 -20.79 8.63
N ASP A 140 6.52 -21.59 8.79
CA ASP A 140 5.12 -21.15 8.71
C ASP A 140 4.87 -20.05 9.77
N LEU A 141 4.87 -18.78 9.35
CA LEU A 141 4.41 -17.69 10.21
C LEU A 141 2.94 -17.92 10.56
N THR A 142 2.59 -17.74 11.83
CA THR A 142 1.20 -17.82 12.28
C THR A 142 0.46 -16.56 11.85
N TRP A 143 -0.59 -16.72 11.05
CA TRP A 143 -1.44 -15.62 10.58
C TRP A 143 -2.81 -15.64 11.26
N ARG A 144 -3.42 -14.46 11.41
CA ARG A 144 -4.84 -14.31 11.73
C ARG A 144 -5.43 -13.13 10.96
N THR A 145 -6.74 -13.12 10.81
CA THR A 145 -7.47 -11.92 10.40
C THR A 145 -7.97 -11.21 11.63
N ASN A 146 -7.58 -9.96 11.83
CA ASN A 146 -8.13 -9.11 12.88
C ASN A 146 -9.57 -8.72 12.49
N GLU A 147 -10.56 -9.22 13.21
CA GLU A 147 -11.98 -8.98 12.88
C GLU A 147 -12.40 -7.52 13.02
N GLN A 148 -11.72 -6.75 13.87
CA GLN A 148 -12.04 -5.32 14.07
C GLN A 148 -11.54 -4.46 12.90
N THR A 149 -10.36 -4.79 12.36
CA THR A 149 -9.71 -3.99 11.32
C THR A 149 -9.83 -4.60 9.91
N GLY A 150 -10.15 -5.89 9.82
CA GLY A 150 -10.16 -6.66 8.58
C GLY A 150 -8.76 -6.97 8.02
N TYR A 151 -7.69 -6.68 8.77
CA TYR A 151 -6.32 -6.90 8.33
C TYR A 151 -5.82 -8.29 8.64
N ALA A 152 -4.93 -8.81 7.79
CA ALA A 152 -4.09 -9.93 8.19
C ALA A 152 -3.02 -9.43 9.16
N GLU A 153 -2.88 -10.13 10.28
CA GLU A 153 -1.79 -9.96 11.23
C GLU A 153 -0.99 -11.25 11.29
N TRP A 154 0.32 -11.13 11.51
CA TRP A 154 1.21 -12.27 11.72
C TRP A 154 1.86 -12.18 13.11
N TRP A 155 2.15 -13.33 13.70
CA TRP A 155 2.79 -13.41 15.01
C TRP A 155 4.31 -13.31 14.87
N ASP A 156 4.93 -12.30 15.48
CA ASP A 156 6.39 -12.08 15.43
C ASP A 156 7.16 -12.83 16.54
N GLY A 157 6.47 -13.62 17.35
CA GLY A 157 7.00 -14.27 18.56
C GLY A 157 6.57 -13.60 19.87
N THR A 158 6.20 -12.32 19.82
CA THR A 158 5.83 -11.51 21.00
C THR A 158 4.51 -10.78 20.83
N ASN A 159 4.23 -10.28 19.62
CA ASN A 159 3.08 -9.46 19.29
C ASN A 159 2.45 -9.89 17.96
N TRP A 160 1.18 -9.52 17.79
CA TRP A 160 0.53 -9.55 16.49
C TRP A 160 0.89 -8.28 15.73
N VAL A 161 1.50 -8.45 14.56
CA VAL A 161 1.97 -7.37 13.70
C VAL A 161 1.12 -7.33 12.43
N ALA A 162 0.67 -6.15 12.03
CA ALA A 162 -0.09 -6.00 10.80
C ALA A 162 0.76 -6.40 9.57
N GLY A 163 0.18 -7.23 8.70
CA GLY A 163 0.76 -7.53 7.40
C GLY A 163 0.68 -6.34 6.45
N ALA A 164 1.57 -6.30 5.48
CA ALA A 164 1.54 -5.37 4.36
C ALA A 164 0.78 -6.01 3.20
N TRP A 165 -0.28 -5.36 2.70
CA TRP A 165 -0.98 -5.85 1.51
C TRP A 165 -0.20 -5.50 0.24
N SER A 166 0.10 -6.49 -0.59
CA SER A 166 0.64 -6.27 -1.95
C SER A 166 -0.50 -6.28 -2.96
N ASP A 167 -0.66 -5.15 -3.65
CA ASP A 167 -1.63 -5.06 -4.75
C ASP A 167 -1.23 -5.87 -5.97
N GLN A 168 0.07 -6.00 -6.24
CA GLN A 168 0.57 -6.76 -7.39
C GLN A 168 0.21 -8.24 -7.26
N ASN A 169 0.34 -8.79 -6.05
CA ASN A 169 0.16 -10.22 -5.81
C ASN A 169 -1.20 -10.56 -5.18
N GLN A 170 -2.00 -9.56 -4.81
CA GLN A 170 -3.28 -9.70 -4.10
C GLN A 170 -3.13 -10.59 -2.85
N ARG A 171 -2.07 -10.39 -2.08
CA ARG A 171 -1.73 -11.17 -0.88
C ARG A 171 -1.22 -10.27 0.24
N TRP A 172 -1.39 -10.71 1.47
CA TRP A 172 -0.77 -10.11 2.65
C TRP A 172 0.65 -10.64 2.83
N TYR A 173 1.57 -9.74 3.17
CA TYR A 173 2.99 -10.01 3.33
C TYR A 173 3.48 -9.62 4.73
N ALA A 174 4.43 -10.39 5.25
CA ALA A 174 5.12 -10.16 6.51
C ALA A 174 6.62 -10.06 6.24
N PHE A 175 7.31 -9.10 6.86
CA PHE A 175 8.76 -9.02 6.80
C PHE A 175 9.34 -9.49 8.13
N TYR A 176 9.99 -10.65 8.12
CA TYR A 176 10.55 -11.30 9.30
C TYR A 176 11.96 -11.80 9.00
N ASN A 177 12.92 -11.54 9.90
CA ASN A 177 14.33 -11.95 9.74
C ASN A 177 14.95 -11.63 8.36
N GLY A 178 14.61 -10.47 7.80
CA GLY A 178 15.15 -10.04 6.50
C GLY A 178 14.49 -10.68 5.28
N GLN A 179 13.44 -11.49 5.47
CA GLN A 179 12.73 -12.18 4.40
C GLN A 179 11.24 -11.82 4.38
N TRP A 180 10.65 -11.87 3.18
CA TRP A 180 9.22 -11.66 2.98
C TRP A 180 8.47 -13.00 2.96
N TYR A 181 7.44 -13.09 3.76
CA TYR A 181 6.51 -14.22 3.83
C TYR A 181 5.12 -13.74 3.42
N HIS A 182 4.23 -14.63 3.00
CA HIS A 182 2.86 -14.27 2.66
C HIS A 182 1.84 -15.19 3.29
N GLN A 183 0.65 -14.67 3.54
CA GLN A 183 -0.50 -15.45 3.99
C GLN A 183 -0.91 -16.43 2.88
N LYS A 184 -1.03 -17.71 3.23
CA LYS A 184 -1.51 -18.78 2.34
C LYS A 184 -2.99 -18.57 1.97
#